data_AF-X1HGC1-F1
#
_entry.id   AF-X1HGC1-F1
#
_cell.length_a   1.000
_cell.length_b   1.000
_cell.length_c   1.000
_cell.angle_alpha   90.00
_cell.angle_beta   90.00
_cell.angle_gamma   90.00
#
_symmetry.space_group_name_H-M   'P 1'
#
loop_
_entity.id
_entity.type
_entity.pdbx_description
1 polymer ?
#
loop_
_entity_poly.entity_id
_entity_poly.type
_entity_poly.pdbx_seq_one_letter_code
_entity_poly.pdbx_strand_id
1 'polypeptide(L)'
;TQMGEIPLLTRGQEIALAKKIEMTRMHFRRRVLESDYCATQAVEILQQVDDRDLPFDRTMKISTAENLGKETISERIPINLKTARKALDSNRSDWDVVCHTRTSSSRRKGARRRMWRRRRRVAKLVEELSLRTSRIQPLMKKLVHISQKTGELGRAVESADVNDTPPEDVVVMREEIEGLTDLVMEGPELLTKRVKAIQKVFNDYEQAKRELSGGNLRLVVSIAKKYRNRGLSFLDIIQEGNTGLMRAVDKYEYRRGY
;
A
#
# COMPACT_ATOMS: atom_id res chain seq x y z
N THR A 1 1.29 13.92 -32.81
CA THR A 1 1.93 13.71 -31.49
C THR A 1 0.82 13.51 -30.47
N GLN A 2 0.69 12.30 -29.90
CA GLN A 2 -0.42 11.91 -28.99
C GLN A 2 -0.67 12.87 -27.81
N MET A 3 0.30 13.73 -27.44
CA MET A 3 0.15 14.73 -26.38
C MET A 3 -0.70 15.96 -26.76
N GLY A 4 -0.92 16.20 -28.05
CA GLY A 4 -1.78 17.30 -28.52
C GLY A 4 -3.27 17.03 -28.28
N GLU A 5 -3.66 15.77 -28.15
CA GLU A 5 -5.05 15.30 -28.02
C GLU A 5 -5.60 15.45 -26.59
N ILE A 6 -4.73 15.59 -25.58
CA ILE A 6 -5.15 15.75 -24.18
C ILE A 6 -5.52 17.22 -23.93
N PRO A 7 -6.77 17.54 -23.60
CA PRO A 7 -7.21 18.92 -23.31
C PRO A 7 -6.55 19.45 -22.04
N LEU A 8 -6.32 20.78 -22.01
CA LEU A 8 -5.83 21.46 -20.82
C LEU A 8 -6.88 21.38 -19.70
N LEU A 9 -6.43 21.13 -18.47
CA LEU A 9 -7.29 21.13 -17.31
C LEU A 9 -7.61 22.56 -16.89
N THR A 10 -8.86 22.81 -16.55
CA THR A 10 -9.27 24.02 -15.83
C THR A 10 -8.92 23.88 -14.34
N ARG A 11 -8.76 25.00 -13.63
CA ARG A 11 -8.50 25.00 -12.17
C ARG A 11 -9.53 24.16 -11.38
N GLY A 12 -10.80 24.20 -11.78
CA GLY A 12 -11.85 23.39 -11.17
C GLY A 12 -11.62 21.89 -11.37
N GLN A 13 -11.20 21.47 -12.56
CA GLN A 13 -10.85 20.07 -12.86
C GLN A 13 -9.58 19.63 -12.11
N GLU A 14 -8.58 20.49 -11.98
CA GLU A 14 -7.37 20.19 -11.19
C GLU A 14 -7.69 19.95 -9.72
N ILE A 15 -8.52 20.81 -9.11
CA ILE A 15 -8.97 20.63 -7.72
C ILE A 15 -9.79 19.34 -7.58
N ALA A 16 -10.68 19.05 -8.53
CA ALA A 16 -11.47 17.82 -8.52
C ALA A 16 -10.58 16.56 -8.59
N LEU A 17 -9.57 16.57 -9.47
CA LEU A 17 -8.59 15.49 -9.59
C LEU A 17 -7.71 15.37 -8.34
N ALA A 18 -7.27 16.48 -7.75
CA ALA A 18 -6.50 16.47 -6.50
C ALA A 18 -7.30 15.84 -5.35
N LYS A 19 -8.59 16.20 -5.21
CA LYS A 19 -9.51 15.57 -4.25
C LYS A 19 -9.69 14.07 -4.53
N LYS A 20 -9.84 13.69 -5.80
CA LYS A 20 -9.93 12.28 -6.23
C LYS A 20 -8.65 11.50 -5.86
N ILE A 21 -7.48 12.09 -6.05
CA ILE A 21 -6.19 11.51 -5.66
C ILE A 21 -6.11 11.32 -4.14
N GLU A 22 -6.52 12.31 -3.33
CA GLU A 22 -6.53 12.17 -1.87
C GLU A 22 -7.44 11.03 -1.41
N MET A 23 -8.68 10.98 -1.94
CA MET A 23 -9.66 9.95 -1.60
C MET A 23 -9.20 8.55 -2.00
N THR A 24 -8.75 8.37 -3.24
CA THR A 24 -8.26 7.08 -3.74
C THR A 24 -6.99 6.64 -3.02
N ARG A 25 -6.08 7.57 -2.70
CA ARG A 25 -4.89 7.30 -1.87
C ARG A 25 -5.27 6.82 -0.47
N MET A 26 -6.23 7.48 0.19
CA MET A 26 -6.73 7.05 1.50
C MET A 26 -7.31 5.63 1.43
N HIS A 27 -8.15 5.34 0.44
CA HIS A 27 -8.71 3.99 0.25
C HIS A 27 -7.63 2.94 -0.01
N PHE A 28 -6.67 3.23 -0.88
CA PHE A 28 -5.52 2.37 -1.15
C PHE A 28 -4.75 2.04 0.13
N ARG A 29 -4.34 3.07 0.88
CA ARG A 29 -3.56 2.92 2.12
C ARG A 29 -4.30 2.08 3.15
N ARG A 30 -5.57 2.39 3.41
CA ARG A 30 -6.40 1.63 4.36
C ARG A 30 -6.51 0.17 3.97
N ARG A 31 -6.74 -0.14 2.70
CA ARG A 31 -6.89 -1.53 2.24
C ARG A 31 -5.61 -2.34 2.39
N VAL A 32 -4.45 -1.73 2.17
CA VAL A 32 -3.15 -2.37 2.43
C VAL A 32 -2.95 -2.59 3.93
N LEU A 33 -3.18 -1.57 4.75
CA LEU A 33 -2.98 -1.61 6.20
C LEU A 33 -4.04 -2.45 6.95
N GLU A 34 -5.11 -2.87 6.28
CA GLU A 34 -6.07 -3.87 6.79
C GLU A 34 -5.57 -5.32 6.61
N SER A 35 -4.40 -5.54 6.00
CA SER A 35 -3.66 -6.81 6.08
C SER A 35 -2.79 -6.80 7.34
N ASP A 36 -2.81 -7.88 8.11
CA ASP A 36 -1.99 -8.02 9.31
C ASP A 36 -0.50 -7.90 8.99
N TYR A 37 -0.04 -8.64 7.98
CA TYR A 37 1.34 -8.59 7.49
C TYR A 37 1.79 -7.15 7.17
N CYS A 38 1.02 -6.43 6.36
CA CYS A 38 1.37 -5.06 5.99
C CYS A 38 1.31 -4.10 7.19
N ALA A 39 0.35 -4.29 8.10
CA ALA A 39 0.22 -3.48 9.30
C ALA A 39 1.41 -3.66 10.24
N THR A 40 1.83 -4.91 10.48
CA THR A 40 3.00 -5.24 11.30
C THR A 40 4.27 -4.60 10.73
N GLN A 41 4.50 -4.75 9.43
CA GLN A 41 5.64 -4.13 8.74
C GLN A 41 5.59 -2.58 8.79
N ALA A 42 4.40 -1.98 8.68
CA ALA A 42 4.25 -0.54 8.82
C ALA A 42 4.54 -0.06 10.26
N VAL A 43 4.10 -0.81 11.27
CA VAL A 43 4.40 -0.57 12.69
C VAL A 43 5.91 -0.65 12.95
N GLU A 44 6.62 -1.61 12.35
CA GLU A 44 8.08 -1.72 12.43
C GLU A 44 8.79 -0.51 11.82
N ILE A 45 8.38 -0.08 10.62
CA ILE A 45 8.94 1.13 9.98
C ILE A 45 8.74 2.36 10.86
N LEU A 46 7.55 2.49 11.47
CA LEU A 46 7.24 3.60 12.37
C LEU A 46 8.03 3.52 13.68
N GLN A 47 8.28 2.32 14.20
CA GLN A 47 9.14 2.11 15.36
C GLN A 47 10.57 2.55 15.06
N GLN A 48 11.13 2.18 13.91
CA GLN A 48 12.46 2.65 13.49
C GLN A 48 12.54 4.18 13.34
N VAL A 49 11.43 4.86 13.03
CA VAL A 49 11.40 6.33 13.04
C VAL A 49 11.42 6.88 14.46
N ASP A 50 10.70 6.25 15.39
CA ASP A 50 10.69 6.61 16.82
C ASP A 50 12.07 6.41 17.46
N ASP A 51 12.70 5.28 17.14
CA ASP A 51 14.04 4.89 17.62
C ASP A 51 15.18 5.68 16.96
N ARG A 52 14.84 6.53 15.97
CA ARG A 52 15.76 7.38 15.18
C ARG A 52 16.66 6.63 14.20
N ASP A 53 16.41 5.35 13.95
CA ASP A 53 17.07 4.55 12.91
C ASP A 53 16.67 4.98 11.48
N LEU A 54 15.43 5.45 11.32
CA LEU A 54 14.92 5.96 10.06
C LEU A 54 14.64 7.47 10.11
N PRO A 55 15.07 8.24 9.09
CA PRO A 55 14.84 9.68 9.05
C PRO A 55 13.35 10.02 8.90
N PHE A 56 12.80 10.73 9.89
CA PHE A 56 11.40 11.17 9.94
C PHE A 56 10.95 11.86 8.64
N ASP A 57 11.69 12.88 8.19
CA ASP A 57 11.33 13.72 7.05
C ASP A 57 11.40 13.00 5.69
N ARG A 58 11.99 11.80 5.64
CA ARG A 58 11.98 10.95 4.44
C ARG A 58 10.89 9.89 4.48
N THR A 59 10.43 9.52 5.67
CA THR A 59 9.50 8.41 5.89
C THR A 59 8.06 8.88 6.10
N MET A 60 7.87 10.06 6.70
CA MET A 60 6.57 10.62 7.09
C MET A 60 6.13 11.73 6.14
N LYS A 61 4.83 11.82 5.83
CA LYS A 61 4.26 12.98 5.15
C LYS A 61 4.02 14.05 6.21
N ILE A 62 4.73 15.17 6.08
CA ILE A 62 4.43 16.38 6.84
C ILE A 62 3.49 17.19 5.97
N SER A 63 2.31 17.51 6.50
CA SER A 63 1.39 18.46 5.86
C SER A 63 1.45 19.78 6.59
N THR A 64 1.78 20.84 5.86
CA THR A 64 1.75 22.21 6.40
C THR A 64 0.31 22.73 6.55
N ALA A 65 -0.67 22.08 5.91
CA ALA A 65 -2.06 22.55 5.86
C ALA A 65 -2.98 21.93 6.94
N GLU A 66 -2.60 20.81 7.54
CA GLU A 66 -3.50 20.02 8.42
C GLU A 66 -3.13 20.07 9.92
N ASN A 67 -2.29 21.02 10.37
CA ASN A 67 -1.74 21.05 11.74
C ASN A 67 -1.10 19.70 12.19
N LEU A 68 -0.70 18.87 11.23
CA LEU A 68 0.05 17.63 11.43
C LEU A 68 1.55 17.93 11.38
N GLY A 69 1.97 18.73 12.37
CA GLY A 69 3.38 19.05 12.59
C GLY A 69 4.19 17.82 13.00
N LYS A 70 5.51 17.92 12.83
CA LYS A 70 6.46 16.88 13.23
C LYS A 70 6.33 16.53 14.71
N GLU A 71 6.17 17.53 15.58
CA GLU A 71 5.99 17.37 17.03
C GLU A 71 4.73 16.55 17.34
N THR A 72 3.57 16.98 16.83
CA THR A 72 2.29 16.29 17.01
C THR A 72 2.33 14.82 16.58
N ILE A 73 2.97 14.53 15.45
CA ILE A 73 3.10 13.15 14.97
C ILE A 73 4.04 12.37 15.88
N SER A 74 5.19 12.95 16.25
CA SER A 74 6.19 12.28 17.10
C SER A 74 5.61 11.89 18.46
N GLU A 75 4.80 12.75 19.07
CA GLU A 75 4.11 12.44 20.34
C GLU A 75 3.09 11.30 20.19
N ARG A 76 2.45 11.18 19.01
CA ARG A 76 1.44 10.14 18.75
C ARG A 76 2.04 8.78 18.46
N ILE A 77 3.26 8.71 17.90
CA ILE A 77 3.91 7.46 17.49
C ILE A 77 3.87 6.42 18.64
N PRO A 78 4.49 6.66 19.80
CA PRO A 78 4.57 5.62 20.85
C PRO A 78 3.18 5.17 21.34
N ILE A 79 2.22 6.09 21.42
CA ILE A 79 0.85 5.81 21.90
C ILE A 79 0.09 4.92 20.89
N ASN A 80 0.13 5.30 19.61
CA ASN A 80 -0.54 4.57 18.54
C ASN A 80 0.13 3.21 18.29
N LEU A 81 1.47 3.14 18.31
CA LEU A 81 2.21 1.90 18.13
C LEU A 81 1.94 0.91 19.26
N LYS A 82 1.93 1.35 20.52
CA LYS A 82 1.56 0.50 21.67
C LYS A 82 0.17 -0.12 21.49
N THR A 83 -0.81 0.68 21.07
CA THR A 83 -2.18 0.21 20.84
C THR A 83 -2.28 -0.72 19.64
N ALA A 84 -1.57 -0.39 18.55
CA ALA A 84 -1.53 -1.21 17.34
C ALA A 84 -0.91 -2.58 17.60
N ARG A 85 0.23 -2.63 18.28
CA ARG A 85 0.95 -3.87 18.61
C ARG A 85 0.09 -4.80 19.45
N LYS A 86 -0.53 -4.30 20.52
CA LYS A 86 -1.48 -5.09 21.34
C LYS A 86 -2.63 -5.68 20.51
N ALA A 87 -3.13 -4.93 19.52
CA ALA A 87 -4.21 -5.40 18.65
C ALA A 87 -3.72 -6.46 17.65
N LEU A 88 -2.50 -6.33 17.11
CA LEU A 88 -1.84 -7.31 16.25
C LEU A 88 -1.51 -8.61 17.02
N ASP A 89 -0.98 -8.50 18.23
CA ASP A 89 -0.73 -9.65 19.11
C ASP A 89 -2.03 -10.41 19.42
N SER A 90 -3.12 -9.68 19.67
CA SER A 90 -4.44 -10.28 19.85
C SER A 90 -4.98 -10.94 18.58
N ASN A 91 -4.58 -10.47 17.39
CA ASN A 91 -4.94 -11.11 16.13
C ASN A 91 -4.19 -12.42 15.95
N ARG A 92 -2.93 -12.53 16.42
CA ARG A 92 -2.19 -13.79 16.43
C ARG A 92 -2.92 -14.85 17.25
N SER A 93 -3.33 -14.53 18.47
CA SER A 93 -4.09 -15.48 19.30
C SER A 93 -5.44 -15.87 18.69
N ASP A 94 -6.13 -14.94 18.00
CA ASP A 94 -7.36 -15.27 17.28
C ASP A 94 -7.11 -16.10 16.01
N TRP A 95 -5.96 -15.91 15.36
CA TRP A 95 -5.53 -16.71 14.22
C TRP A 95 -5.28 -18.17 14.64
N ASP A 96 -4.61 -18.39 15.78
CA ASP A 96 -4.42 -19.73 16.33
C ASP A 96 -5.77 -20.44 16.55
N VAL A 97 -6.79 -19.71 17.05
CA VAL A 97 -8.16 -20.23 17.19
C VAL A 97 -8.81 -20.56 15.85
N VAL A 98 -8.53 -19.77 14.80
CA VAL A 98 -9.04 -20.00 13.44
C VAL A 98 -8.42 -21.27 12.83
N CYS A 99 -7.11 -21.47 13.00
CA CYS A 99 -6.37 -22.61 12.46
C CYS A 99 -6.63 -23.90 13.24
N HIS A 100 -6.97 -23.82 14.53
CA HIS A 100 -7.14 -25.01 15.35
C HIS A 100 -8.30 -25.92 14.87
N THR A 101 -7.98 -27.19 14.64
CA THR A 101 -8.87 -28.20 13.99
C THR A 101 -10.12 -28.50 14.80
N ARG A 102 -10.02 -28.46 16.14
CA ARG A 102 -11.14 -28.73 17.08
C ARG A 102 -12.04 -27.52 17.38
N THR A 103 -11.74 -26.34 16.86
CA THR A 103 -12.55 -25.14 17.11
C THR A 103 -13.90 -25.24 16.42
N SER A 104 -15.00 -24.93 17.13
CA SER A 104 -16.33 -24.89 16.51
C SER A 104 -16.45 -23.80 15.42
N SER A 105 -17.30 -24.04 14.41
CA SER A 105 -17.52 -23.08 13.32
C SER A 105 -17.95 -21.68 13.83
N SER A 106 -18.81 -21.64 14.86
CA SER A 106 -19.23 -20.39 15.52
C SER A 106 -18.04 -19.64 16.15
N ARG A 107 -17.15 -20.36 16.85
CA ARG A 107 -15.97 -19.77 17.49
C ARG A 107 -14.96 -19.27 16.46
N ARG A 108 -14.74 -19.99 15.35
CA ARG A 108 -13.91 -19.52 14.21
C ARG A 108 -14.47 -18.24 13.59
N LYS A 109 -15.79 -18.19 13.34
CA LYS A 109 -16.48 -17.00 12.81
C LYS A 109 -16.38 -15.81 13.79
N GLY A 110 -16.44 -16.07 15.09
CA GLY A 110 -16.20 -15.08 16.14
C GLY A 110 -14.79 -14.49 16.08
N ALA A 111 -13.76 -15.34 16.03
CA ALA A 111 -12.36 -14.94 15.93
C ALA A 111 -12.09 -14.11 14.66
N ARG A 112 -12.54 -14.58 13.49
CA ARG A 112 -12.42 -13.82 12.23
C ARG A 112 -13.06 -12.43 12.30
N ARG A 113 -14.23 -12.30 12.95
CA ARG A 113 -14.90 -11.00 13.13
C ARG A 113 -14.10 -10.06 14.05
N ARG A 114 -13.51 -10.57 15.12
CA ARG A 114 -12.63 -9.78 16.01
C ARG A 114 -11.38 -9.32 15.27
N MET A 115 -10.70 -10.21 14.55
CA MET A 115 -9.54 -9.87 13.73
C MET A 115 -9.85 -8.77 12.73
N TRP A 116 -10.97 -8.87 12.01
CA TRP A 116 -11.39 -7.84 11.05
C TRP A 116 -11.59 -6.47 11.71
N ARG A 117 -12.23 -6.40 12.89
CA ARG A 117 -12.41 -5.14 13.63
C ARG A 117 -11.07 -4.56 14.07
N ARG A 118 -10.16 -5.39 14.60
CA ARG A 118 -8.83 -4.96 15.03
C ARG A 118 -7.98 -4.47 13.85
N ARG A 119 -7.96 -5.18 12.71
CA ARG A 119 -7.25 -4.76 11.49
C ARG A 119 -7.68 -3.37 11.03
N ARG A 120 -8.99 -3.07 11.01
CA ARG A 120 -9.50 -1.72 10.68
C ARG A 120 -9.07 -0.67 11.68
N ARG A 121 -9.04 -1.00 12.98
CA ARG A 121 -8.55 -0.09 14.03
C ARG A 121 -7.05 0.19 13.87
N VAL A 122 -6.24 -0.84 13.62
CA VAL A 122 -4.79 -0.71 13.38
C VAL A 122 -4.54 0.15 12.14
N ALA A 123 -5.26 -0.10 11.04
CA ALA A 123 -5.14 0.71 9.83
C ALA A 123 -5.40 2.20 10.10
N LYS A 124 -6.39 2.53 10.91
CA LYS A 124 -6.67 3.92 11.33
C LYS A 124 -5.53 4.51 12.17
N LEU A 125 -5.05 3.78 13.18
CA LEU A 125 -3.95 4.24 14.05
C LEU A 125 -2.66 4.50 13.26
N VAL A 126 -2.33 3.63 12.31
CA VAL A 126 -1.16 3.78 11.44
C VAL A 126 -1.36 4.92 10.43
N GLU A 127 -2.59 5.12 9.93
CA GLU A 127 -2.91 6.21 9.01
C GLU A 127 -2.77 7.58 9.68
N GLU A 128 -3.16 7.73 10.94
CA GLU A 128 -3.00 8.97 11.74
C GLU A 128 -1.52 9.38 11.91
N LEU A 129 -0.59 8.44 11.78
CA LEU A 129 0.84 8.70 11.82
C LEU A 129 1.40 9.15 10.47
N SER A 130 0.60 9.27 9.41
CA SER A 130 1.00 9.91 8.15
C SER A 130 2.23 9.27 7.46
N LEU A 131 2.46 7.96 7.64
CA LEU A 131 3.51 7.21 6.90
C LEU A 131 3.37 7.45 5.40
N ARG A 132 4.44 7.70 4.63
CA ARG A 132 4.31 8.00 3.18
C ARG A 132 3.78 6.82 2.38
N THR A 133 3.02 7.11 1.31
CA THR A 133 2.52 6.09 0.37
C THR A 133 3.66 5.28 -0.28
N SER A 134 4.83 5.90 -0.49
CA SER A 134 6.03 5.23 -0.99
C SER A 134 6.59 4.15 -0.05
N ARG A 135 6.24 4.18 1.24
CA ARG A 135 6.58 3.11 2.21
C ARG A 135 5.53 1.99 2.23
N ILE A 136 4.29 2.29 1.85
CA ILE A 136 3.18 1.31 1.82
C ILE A 136 3.17 0.51 0.52
N GLN A 137 3.52 1.11 -0.61
CA GLN A 137 3.57 0.42 -1.92
C GLN A 137 4.48 -0.83 -1.92
N PRO A 138 5.71 -0.81 -1.34
CA PRO A 138 6.53 -2.01 -1.24
C PRO A 138 5.87 -3.12 -0.41
N LEU A 139 5.15 -2.79 0.66
CA LEU A 139 4.44 -3.76 1.50
C LEU A 139 3.32 -4.45 0.72
N MET A 140 2.53 -3.67 -0.04
CA MET A 140 1.55 -4.22 -0.98
C MET A 140 2.20 -5.18 -1.97
N LYS A 141 3.32 -4.79 -2.59
CA LYS A 141 4.01 -5.65 -3.57
C LYS A 141 4.44 -6.96 -2.93
N LYS A 142 4.99 -6.95 -1.72
CA LYS A 142 5.34 -8.18 -0.99
C LYS A 142 4.11 -9.06 -0.74
N LEU A 143 2.99 -8.47 -0.31
CA LEU A 143 1.74 -9.20 -0.10
C LEU A 143 1.20 -9.83 -1.40
N VAL A 144 1.32 -9.12 -2.54
CA VAL A 144 0.97 -9.64 -3.87
C VAL A 144 1.81 -10.87 -4.21
N HIS A 145 3.14 -10.81 -4.03
CA HIS A 145 4.03 -11.94 -4.29
C HIS A 145 3.71 -13.14 -3.40
N ILE A 146 3.43 -12.92 -2.10
CA ILE A 146 3.00 -14.00 -1.20
C ILE A 146 1.71 -14.65 -1.72
N SER A 147 0.72 -13.85 -2.12
CA SER A 147 -0.53 -14.37 -2.67
C SER A 147 -0.32 -15.16 -3.96
N GLN A 148 0.54 -14.70 -4.87
CA GLN A 148 0.87 -15.40 -6.11
C GLN A 148 1.54 -16.74 -5.80
N LYS A 149 2.56 -16.73 -4.94
CA LYS A 149 3.29 -17.93 -4.53
C LYS A 149 2.37 -18.96 -3.88
N THR A 150 1.52 -18.55 -2.94
CA THR A 150 0.53 -19.48 -2.33
C THR A 150 -0.44 -20.07 -3.35
N GLY A 151 -0.86 -19.31 -4.36
CA GLY A 151 -1.75 -19.80 -5.42
C GLY A 151 -1.05 -20.70 -6.43
N GLU A 152 0.22 -20.45 -6.73
CA GLU A 152 1.06 -21.31 -7.57
C GLU A 152 1.31 -22.66 -6.89
N LEU A 153 1.75 -22.65 -5.63
CA LEU A 153 1.92 -23.87 -4.84
C LEU A 153 0.61 -24.64 -4.68
N GLY A 154 -0.51 -23.96 -4.44
CA GLY A 154 -1.82 -24.59 -4.34
C GLY A 154 -2.20 -25.36 -5.61
N ARG A 155 -2.00 -24.76 -6.79
CA ARG A 155 -2.25 -25.41 -8.08
C ARG A 155 -1.26 -26.55 -8.36
N ALA A 156 -0.01 -26.40 -7.96
CA ALA A 156 1.00 -27.47 -8.10
C ALA A 156 0.60 -28.69 -7.27
N VAL A 157 0.14 -28.48 -6.03
CA VAL A 157 -0.37 -29.53 -5.15
C VAL A 157 -1.63 -30.19 -5.70
N GLU A 158 -2.55 -29.43 -6.30
CA GLU A 158 -3.77 -29.98 -6.94
C GLU A 158 -3.45 -30.83 -8.18
N SER A 159 -2.39 -30.49 -8.91
CA SER A 159 -1.95 -31.21 -10.12
C SER A 159 -0.84 -32.24 -9.87
N ALA A 160 -0.49 -32.50 -8.60
CA ALA A 160 0.63 -33.37 -8.23
C ALA A 160 0.49 -34.80 -8.75
N ASP A 161 -0.72 -35.37 -8.69
CA ASP A 161 -1.02 -36.72 -9.18
C ASP A 161 -0.88 -36.82 -10.70
N VAL A 162 -1.33 -35.78 -11.43
CA VAL A 162 -1.22 -35.71 -12.89
C VAL A 162 0.23 -35.53 -13.35
N ASN A 163 1.03 -34.82 -12.56
CA ASN A 163 2.42 -34.50 -12.88
C ASN A 163 3.42 -35.52 -12.32
N ASP A 164 2.96 -36.64 -11.74
CA ASP A 164 3.80 -37.65 -11.07
C ASP A 164 4.80 -37.02 -10.08
N THR A 165 4.32 -36.02 -9.34
CA THR A 165 5.17 -35.25 -8.43
C THR A 165 5.50 -36.09 -7.20
N PRO A 166 6.79 -36.19 -6.79
CA PRO A 166 7.18 -36.96 -5.62
C PRO A 166 6.38 -36.56 -4.37
N PRO A 167 5.93 -37.53 -3.54
CA PRO A 167 5.17 -37.22 -2.32
C PRO A 167 5.91 -36.28 -1.36
N GLU A 168 7.24 -36.38 -1.30
CA GLU A 168 8.10 -35.51 -0.49
C GLU A 168 7.98 -34.04 -0.92
N ASP A 169 8.00 -33.78 -2.24
CA ASP A 169 7.84 -32.43 -2.79
C ASP A 169 6.44 -31.85 -2.49
N VAL A 170 5.40 -32.69 -2.55
CA VAL A 170 4.03 -32.27 -2.20
C VAL A 170 3.93 -31.87 -0.73
N VAL A 171 4.60 -32.59 0.18
CA VAL A 171 4.66 -32.24 1.60
C VAL A 171 5.35 -30.89 1.77
N VAL A 172 6.50 -30.69 1.15
CA VAL A 172 7.24 -29.40 1.20
C VAL A 172 6.38 -28.25 0.69
N MET A 173 5.67 -28.42 -0.43
CA MET A 173 4.76 -27.39 -0.96
C MET A 173 3.63 -27.06 0.03
N ARG A 174 3.08 -28.05 0.72
CA ARG A 174 2.01 -27.85 1.72
C ARG A 174 2.52 -27.11 2.96
N GLU A 175 3.70 -27.49 3.47
CA GLU A 175 4.36 -26.80 4.58
C GLU A 175 4.66 -25.34 4.23
N GLU A 176 5.09 -25.08 2.99
CA GLU A 176 5.33 -23.71 2.53
C GLU A 176 4.04 -22.89 2.43
N ILE A 177 2.93 -23.47 1.93
CA ILE A 177 1.61 -22.82 1.95
C ILE A 177 1.19 -22.51 3.38
N GLU A 178 1.40 -23.43 4.33
CA GLU A 178 1.07 -23.24 5.74
C GLU A 178 1.89 -22.10 6.34
N GLY A 179 3.20 -22.09 6.15
CA GLY A 179 4.10 -21.04 6.63
C GLY A 179 3.73 -19.65 6.07
N LEU A 180 3.43 -19.56 4.78
CA LEU A 180 2.98 -18.30 4.17
C LEU A 180 1.61 -17.86 4.69
N THR A 181 0.70 -18.81 4.92
CA THR A 181 -0.65 -18.56 5.46
C THR A 181 -0.57 -18.08 6.92
N ASP A 182 0.34 -18.64 7.72
CA ASP A 182 0.62 -18.18 9.08
C ASP A 182 1.24 -16.77 9.10
N LEU A 183 2.21 -16.52 8.21
CA LEU A 183 2.86 -15.22 8.08
C LEU A 183 1.88 -14.08 7.80
N VAL A 184 0.89 -14.31 6.92
CA VAL A 184 -0.12 -13.30 6.57
C VAL A 184 -1.39 -13.34 7.44
N MET A 185 -1.54 -14.39 8.25
CA MET A 185 -2.73 -14.71 9.04
C MET A 185 -4.02 -14.67 8.21
N GLU A 186 -3.98 -15.26 7.02
CA GLU A 186 -5.11 -15.33 6.10
C GLU A 186 -4.94 -16.50 5.12
N GLY A 187 -6.01 -17.28 4.90
CA GLY A 187 -5.96 -18.42 3.98
C GLY A 187 -5.86 -18.01 2.50
N PRO A 188 -5.33 -18.87 1.61
CA PRO A 188 -4.99 -18.53 0.22
C PRO A 188 -6.13 -17.89 -0.59
N GLU A 189 -7.35 -18.42 -0.48
CA GLU A 189 -8.52 -17.88 -1.19
C GLU A 189 -8.88 -16.46 -0.74
N LEU A 190 -8.85 -16.21 0.57
CA LEU A 190 -9.17 -14.91 1.16
C LEU A 190 -8.07 -13.91 0.85
N LEU A 191 -6.80 -14.34 0.92
CA LEU A 191 -5.65 -13.54 0.55
C LEU A 191 -5.73 -13.09 -0.92
N THR A 192 -6.07 -14.02 -1.83
CA THR A 192 -6.27 -13.71 -3.26
C THR A 192 -7.37 -12.69 -3.47
N LYS A 193 -8.52 -12.84 -2.78
CA LYS A 193 -9.62 -11.86 -2.83
C LYS A 193 -9.18 -10.49 -2.30
N ARG A 194 -8.41 -10.45 -1.19
CA ARG A 194 -7.86 -9.21 -0.64
C ARG A 194 -6.91 -8.53 -1.61
N VAL A 195 -5.96 -9.26 -2.18
CA VAL A 195 -4.97 -8.71 -3.12
C VAL A 195 -5.66 -8.15 -4.36
N LYS A 196 -6.66 -8.85 -4.92
CA LYS A 196 -7.46 -8.31 -6.03
C LYS A 196 -8.15 -6.99 -5.66
N ALA A 197 -8.74 -6.90 -4.47
CA ALA A 197 -9.38 -5.67 -4.00
C ALA A 197 -8.37 -4.53 -3.78
N ILE A 198 -7.19 -4.83 -3.24
CA ILE A 198 -6.09 -3.86 -3.07
C ILE A 198 -5.59 -3.36 -4.44
N GLN A 199 -5.37 -4.26 -5.39
CA GLN A 199 -4.88 -3.91 -6.72
C GLN A 199 -5.89 -3.02 -7.46
N LYS A 200 -7.19 -3.27 -7.30
CA LYS A 200 -8.24 -2.40 -7.85
C LYS A 200 -8.13 -0.96 -7.32
N VAL A 201 -8.10 -0.77 -6.00
CA VAL A 201 -8.01 0.58 -5.43
C VAL A 201 -6.66 1.25 -5.70
N PHE A 202 -5.58 0.47 -5.86
CA PHE A 202 -4.28 0.97 -6.29
C PHE A 202 -4.32 1.48 -7.73
N ASN A 203 -4.96 0.74 -8.64
CA ASN A 203 -5.13 1.15 -10.03
C ASN A 203 -5.99 2.43 -10.12
N ASP A 204 -7.05 2.55 -9.32
CA ASP A 204 -7.86 3.77 -9.25
C ASP A 204 -7.04 4.99 -8.79
N TYR A 205 -6.16 4.80 -7.80
CA TYR A 205 -5.23 5.82 -7.32
C TYR A 205 -4.21 6.23 -8.39
N GLU A 206 -3.57 5.26 -9.07
CA GLU A 206 -2.61 5.54 -10.13
C GLU A 206 -3.28 6.20 -11.34
N GLN A 207 -4.51 5.79 -11.68
CA GLN A 207 -5.28 6.40 -12.75
C GLN A 207 -5.60 7.87 -12.44
N ALA A 208 -6.06 8.18 -11.22
CA ALA A 208 -6.31 9.56 -10.82
C ALA A 208 -5.04 10.43 -10.89
N LYS A 209 -3.87 9.87 -10.53
CA LYS A 209 -2.57 10.55 -10.69
C LYS A 209 -2.20 10.79 -12.15
N ARG A 210 -2.43 9.80 -13.02
CA ARG A 210 -2.17 9.90 -14.46
C ARG A 210 -3.06 10.94 -15.12
N GLU A 211 -4.32 11.05 -14.72
CA GLU A 211 -5.24 12.08 -15.22
C GLU A 211 -4.73 13.49 -14.91
N LEU A 212 -4.34 13.76 -13.66
CA LEU A 212 -3.82 15.08 -13.26
C LEU A 212 -2.47 15.40 -13.94
N SER A 213 -1.59 14.40 -14.05
CA SER A 213 -0.28 14.56 -14.68
C SER A 213 -0.43 14.73 -16.20
N GLY A 214 -1.35 14.00 -16.82
CA GLY A 214 -1.66 14.03 -18.25
C GLY A 214 -2.08 15.42 -18.72
N GLY A 215 -2.96 16.07 -17.97
CA GLY A 215 -3.38 17.45 -18.24
C GLY A 215 -2.25 18.49 -18.12
N ASN A 216 -1.16 18.14 -17.45
CA ASN A 216 0.00 18.99 -17.21
C ASN A 216 1.23 18.63 -18.06
N LEU A 217 1.15 17.66 -18.97
CA LEU A 217 2.28 17.27 -19.83
C LEU A 217 2.78 18.41 -20.74
N ARG A 218 1.88 19.31 -21.16
CA ARG A 218 2.26 20.48 -21.98
C ARG A 218 3.19 21.44 -21.24
N LEU A 219 3.05 21.56 -19.91
CA LEU A 219 3.95 22.34 -19.06
C LEU A 219 5.36 21.75 -19.07
N VAL A 220 5.47 20.42 -18.99
CA VAL A 220 6.78 19.74 -19.04
C VAL A 220 7.49 20.05 -20.35
N VAL A 221 6.79 19.95 -21.48
CA VAL A 221 7.37 20.24 -22.80
C VAL A 221 7.76 21.71 -22.93
N SER A 222 6.96 22.66 -22.42
CA SER A 222 7.29 24.09 -22.49
C SER A 222 8.52 24.46 -21.65
N ILE A 223 8.69 23.82 -20.49
CA ILE A 223 9.90 23.94 -19.66
C ILE A 223 11.09 23.27 -20.35
N ALA A 224 10.94 22.04 -20.83
CA ALA A 224 12.00 21.26 -21.48
C ALA A 224 12.61 21.97 -22.70
N LYS A 225 11.81 22.73 -23.46
CA LYS A 225 12.30 23.56 -24.58
C LYS A 225 13.42 24.53 -24.16
N LYS A 226 13.40 25.05 -22.93
CA LYS A 226 14.42 25.98 -22.40
C LYS A 226 15.76 25.30 -22.07
N TYR A 227 15.77 23.98 -21.95
CA TYR A 227 16.96 23.18 -21.59
C TYR A 227 17.54 22.41 -22.77
N ARG A 228 17.10 22.69 -24.01
CA ARG A 228 17.68 22.10 -25.22
C ARG A 228 19.18 22.41 -25.32
N ASN A 229 19.91 21.51 -25.98
CA ASN A 229 21.34 21.62 -26.28
C ASN A 229 22.27 21.67 -25.05
N ARG A 230 21.83 21.12 -23.89
CA ARG A 230 22.65 21.02 -22.66
C ARG A 230 23.25 19.62 -22.44
N GLY A 231 23.47 18.86 -23.52
CA GLY A 231 24.12 17.55 -23.47
C GLY A 231 23.18 16.34 -23.29
N LEU A 232 21.87 16.54 -23.12
CA LEU A 232 20.85 15.47 -23.09
C LEU A 232 19.91 15.57 -24.30
N SER A 233 19.37 14.43 -24.74
CA SER A 233 18.34 14.40 -25.78
C SER A 233 17.08 15.12 -25.30
N PHE A 234 16.35 15.75 -26.22
CA PHE A 234 15.09 16.41 -25.89
C PHE A 234 14.06 15.46 -25.28
N LEU A 235 14.07 14.18 -25.70
CA LEU A 235 13.21 13.15 -25.12
C LEU A 235 13.60 12.85 -23.67
N ASP A 236 14.89 12.78 -23.35
CA ASP A 236 15.37 12.51 -21.99
C ASP A 236 14.97 13.62 -21.03
N ILE A 237 15.12 14.88 -21.45
CA ILE A 237 14.70 16.06 -20.66
C ILE A 237 13.19 16.01 -20.39
N ILE A 238 12.38 15.60 -21.38
CA ILE A 238 10.93 15.41 -21.19
C ILE A 238 10.65 14.28 -20.20
N GLN A 239 11.37 13.15 -20.27
CA GLN A 239 11.18 12.04 -19.34
C GLN A 239 11.54 12.41 -17.90
N GLU A 240 12.65 13.14 -17.70
CA GLU A 240 13.02 13.67 -16.39
C GLU A 240 11.97 14.66 -15.88
N GLY A 241 11.51 15.58 -16.73
CA GLY A 241 10.46 16.53 -16.39
C GLY A 241 9.13 15.86 -16.03
N ASN A 242 8.74 14.81 -16.75
CA ASN A 242 7.55 14.01 -16.44
C ASN A 242 7.71 13.29 -15.08
N THR A 243 8.89 12.78 -14.80
CA THR A 243 9.21 12.18 -13.48
C THR A 243 9.11 13.22 -12.37
N GLY A 244 9.60 14.44 -12.61
CA GLY A 244 9.46 15.58 -11.71
C GLY A 244 7.99 15.94 -11.46
N LEU A 245 7.18 16.00 -12.53
CA LEU A 245 5.75 16.28 -12.46
C LEU A 245 5.01 15.22 -11.62
N MET A 246 5.27 13.94 -11.84
CA MET A 246 4.67 12.85 -11.06
C MET A 246 4.98 12.99 -9.56
N ARG A 247 6.22 13.38 -9.20
CA ARG A 247 6.62 13.64 -7.81
C ARG A 247 5.93 14.89 -7.23
N ALA A 248 5.72 15.92 -8.05
CA ALA A 248 5.01 17.12 -7.64
C ALA A 248 3.53 16.80 -7.35
N VAL A 249 2.87 16.03 -8.23
CA VAL A 249 1.50 15.54 -8.04
C VAL A 249 1.35 14.75 -6.73
N ASP A 250 2.35 13.95 -6.35
CA ASP A 250 2.31 13.20 -5.09
C ASP A 250 2.32 14.10 -3.83
N LYS A 251 2.89 15.30 -3.94
CA LYS A 251 3.04 16.30 -2.88
C LYS A 251 2.04 17.44 -2.96
N TYR A 252 1.25 17.52 -4.02
CA TYR A 252 0.31 18.61 -4.26
C TYR A 252 -0.77 18.66 -3.17
N GLU A 253 -1.01 19.85 -2.61
CA GLU A 253 -2.01 20.10 -1.57
C GLU A 253 -2.92 21.24 -2.04
N TYR A 254 -4.06 20.90 -2.65
CA TYR A 254 -4.99 21.89 -3.24
C TYR A 254 -5.52 22.91 -2.21
N ARG A 255 -5.50 22.57 -0.91
CA ARG A 255 -5.93 23.45 0.18
C ARG A 255 -5.00 24.65 0.39
N ARG A 256 -3.78 24.63 -0.14
CA ARG A 256 -2.82 25.75 -0.01
C ARG A 256 -3.17 26.93 -0.92
N GLY A 257 -4.10 26.77 -1.86
CA GLY A 257 -4.65 27.86 -2.67
C GLY A 257 -3.82 28.27 -3.88
N TYR A 258 -2.67 27.64 -4.11
CA TYR A 258 -1.79 27.85 -5.26
C TYR A 258 -1.46 26.54 -5.98
#